data_AF-A0A7W9J8Z0-F1
#
_entry.id   AF-A0A7W9J8Z0-F1
#
_cell.length_a   1.000
_cell.length_b   1.000
_cell.length_c   1.000
_cell.angle_alpha   90.00
_cell.angle_beta   90.00
_cell.angle_gamma   90.00
#
_symmetry.space_group_name_H-M   'P 1'
#
loop_
_entity.id
_entity.type
_entity.pdbx_description
1 polymer ?
#
loop_
_entity_poly.entity_id
_entity_poly.type
_entity_poly.pdbx_seq_one_letter_code
_entity_poly.pdbx_strand_id
1 'polypeptide(L)'
;MAIVDTSPLGQGDIIRRTSRTDDIWDQVAVIVTADCDIARDKHAGRLSCVPLIPVSSYLAISFLPKRISRIEIAIYEKLLAIMRQNQIALLGPDAVAISPKRAKHWLLSTEPLAICRRLAIPDEQVESFVALADQAKRLTASADQSFDDQVARICESEHALGRGESAKLRTRLSNDIAAHLRDLPGDALFLRHQTSDGSDTGYIAYLRIIREIRDERVAIKASQMSYEITHERWARLSPPYIYALTQRLGNVFSAIGLPEEYEASRDECGSLLIGNTDAS
;
A
#
# COMPACT_ATOMS: atom_id res chain seq x y z
N MET A 1 -21.32 -11.32 -15.39
CA MET A 1 -21.69 -9.89 -15.41
C MET A 1 -21.61 -9.44 -16.85
N ALA A 2 -22.71 -8.98 -17.45
CA ALA A 2 -22.72 -8.51 -18.84
C ALA A 2 -22.10 -7.12 -18.94
N ILE A 3 -21.30 -6.87 -19.97
CA ILE A 3 -20.82 -5.51 -20.27
C ILE A 3 -22.02 -4.71 -20.77
N VAL A 4 -22.49 -3.75 -19.96
CA VAL A 4 -23.77 -3.05 -20.17
C VAL A 4 -23.62 -1.83 -21.10
N ASP A 5 -22.39 -1.37 -21.35
CA ASP A 5 -22.11 -0.15 -22.12
C ASP A 5 -21.19 -0.43 -23.31
N THR A 6 -21.72 -0.24 -24.52
CA THR A 6 -21.00 -0.39 -25.79
C THR A 6 -20.38 0.92 -26.30
N SER A 7 -20.41 1.99 -25.51
CA SER A 7 -19.77 3.26 -25.84
C SER A 7 -18.26 3.07 -26.09
N PRO A 8 -17.60 3.91 -26.91
CA PRO A 8 -16.14 3.88 -27.06
C PRO A 8 -15.41 4.06 -25.73
N LEU A 9 -14.16 3.57 -25.63
CA LEU A 9 -13.31 3.80 -24.46
C LEU A 9 -13.13 5.28 -24.20
N GLY A 10 -13.15 5.66 -22.93
CA GLY A 10 -13.01 7.05 -22.50
C GLY A 10 -12.36 7.20 -21.13
N GLN A 11 -12.08 8.44 -20.78
CA GLN A 11 -11.58 8.80 -19.47
C GLN A 11 -12.56 8.34 -18.38
N GLY A 12 -12.00 7.79 -17.31
CA GLY A 12 -12.78 7.27 -16.19
C GLY A 12 -13.33 5.86 -16.37
N ASP A 13 -13.14 5.23 -17.54
CA ASP A 13 -13.42 3.81 -17.69
C ASP A 13 -12.49 2.99 -16.78
N ILE A 14 -13.08 2.05 -16.07
CA ILE A 14 -12.38 1.08 -15.23
C ILE A 14 -12.21 -0.19 -16.06
N ILE A 15 -10.97 -0.61 -16.20
CA ILE A 15 -10.57 -1.82 -16.90
C ILE A 15 -10.03 -2.84 -15.90
N ARG A 16 -10.32 -4.11 -16.15
CA ARG A 16 -9.88 -5.23 -15.32
C ARG A 16 -9.14 -6.23 -16.19
N ARG A 17 -8.03 -6.76 -15.67
CA ARG A 17 -7.28 -7.80 -16.36
C ARG A 17 -8.12 -9.09 -16.48
N THR A 18 -8.11 -9.71 -17.66
CA THR A 18 -8.85 -10.95 -17.94
C THR A 18 -8.20 -12.17 -17.28
N SER A 19 -6.86 -12.21 -17.28
CA SER A 19 -6.08 -13.19 -16.54
C SER A 19 -5.90 -12.76 -15.09
N ARG A 20 -6.03 -13.70 -14.14
CA ARG A 20 -5.69 -13.46 -12.74
C ARG A 20 -4.18 -13.23 -12.58
N THR A 21 -3.81 -12.23 -11.78
CA THR A 21 -2.42 -11.95 -11.39
C THR A 21 -2.36 -11.72 -9.89
N ASP A 22 -1.23 -12.07 -9.27
CA ASP A 22 -0.98 -11.75 -7.85
C ASP A 22 -0.45 -10.32 -7.68
N ASP A 23 -0.10 -9.64 -8.78
CA ASP A 23 0.27 -8.23 -8.76
C ASP A 23 -0.97 -7.34 -8.55
N ILE A 24 -1.15 -6.87 -7.31
CA ILE A 24 -2.23 -5.95 -6.91
C ILE A 24 -2.24 -4.64 -7.72
N TRP A 25 -1.12 -4.28 -8.34
CA TRP A 25 -0.97 -3.07 -9.13
C TRP A 25 -1.41 -3.26 -10.60
N ASP A 26 -1.66 -4.51 -11.03
CA ASP A 26 -1.90 -4.86 -12.43
C ASP A 26 -3.27 -5.52 -12.69
N GLN A 27 -4.11 -5.60 -11.66
CA GLN A 27 -5.37 -6.33 -11.72
C GLN A 27 -6.54 -5.44 -12.19
N VAL A 28 -6.60 -4.19 -11.75
CA VAL A 28 -7.64 -3.22 -12.07
C VAL A 28 -7.00 -1.85 -12.25
N ALA A 29 -7.45 -1.09 -13.24
CA ALA A 29 -6.98 0.27 -13.48
C ALA A 29 -8.12 1.18 -13.99
N VAL A 30 -7.94 2.48 -13.84
CA VAL A 30 -8.81 3.51 -14.41
C VAL A 30 -8.07 4.26 -15.51
N ILE A 31 -8.72 4.45 -16.66
CA ILE A 31 -8.19 5.23 -17.78
C ILE A 31 -8.19 6.70 -17.38
N VAL A 32 -7.02 7.33 -17.48
CA VAL A 32 -6.81 8.76 -17.21
C VAL A 32 -6.49 9.56 -18.47
N THR A 33 -6.22 8.90 -19.62
CA THR A 33 -6.12 9.58 -20.92
C THR A 33 -7.33 10.48 -21.14
N ALA A 34 -7.10 11.74 -21.51
CA ALA A 34 -8.16 12.70 -21.72
C ALA A 34 -9.05 12.29 -22.92
N ASP A 35 -10.36 12.48 -22.79
CA ASP A 35 -11.31 12.17 -23.87
C ASP A 35 -10.99 12.91 -25.17
N CYS A 36 -10.45 14.14 -25.08
CA CYS A 36 -10.05 14.91 -26.24
C CYS A 36 -8.84 14.31 -26.99
N ASP A 37 -7.95 13.60 -26.30
CA ASP A 37 -6.81 12.90 -26.92
C ASP A 37 -7.25 11.57 -27.54
N ILE A 38 -8.20 10.88 -26.90
CA ILE A 38 -8.81 9.66 -27.46
C ILE A 38 -9.56 10.02 -28.75
N ALA A 39 -10.44 11.02 -28.70
CA ALA A 39 -11.27 11.42 -29.84
C ALA A 39 -10.47 11.98 -31.03
N ARG A 40 -9.25 12.47 -30.80
CA ARG A 40 -8.36 13.02 -31.84
C ARG A 40 -7.23 12.07 -32.25
N ASP A 41 -7.25 10.83 -31.78
CA ASP A 41 -6.21 9.82 -32.04
C ASP A 41 -4.79 10.30 -31.66
N LYS A 42 -4.68 11.16 -30.63
CA LYS A 42 -3.41 11.72 -30.14
C LYS A 42 -2.66 10.81 -29.16
N HIS A 43 -3.21 9.62 -28.94
CA HIS A 43 -2.75 8.68 -27.93
C HIS A 43 -2.00 7.49 -28.56
N ALA A 44 -1.90 7.44 -29.90
CA ALA A 44 -1.15 6.43 -30.65
C ALA A 44 -1.48 4.97 -30.26
N GLY A 45 -2.76 4.69 -30.05
CA GLY A 45 -3.27 3.39 -29.59
C GLY A 45 -2.88 3.01 -28.16
N ARG A 46 -2.44 3.97 -27.33
CA ARG A 46 -2.03 3.76 -25.93
C ARG A 46 -2.90 4.55 -24.97
N LEU A 47 -3.34 3.89 -23.91
CA LEU A 47 -4.16 4.45 -22.86
C LEU A 47 -3.33 4.54 -21.58
N SER A 48 -3.17 5.76 -21.08
CA SER A 48 -2.62 6.04 -19.76
C SER A 48 -3.65 5.66 -18.71
N CYS A 49 -3.24 4.82 -17.77
CA CYS A 49 -4.08 4.24 -16.74
C CYS A 49 -3.42 4.35 -15.37
N VAL A 50 -4.23 4.52 -14.33
CA VAL A 50 -3.80 4.51 -12.93
C VAL A 50 -4.33 3.24 -12.26
N PRO A 51 -3.52 2.51 -11.47
CA PRO A 51 -3.96 1.30 -10.81
C PRO A 51 -5.02 1.59 -9.73
N LEU A 52 -6.02 0.72 -9.65
CA LEU A 52 -7.03 0.68 -8.60
C LEU A 52 -6.73 -0.49 -7.67
N ILE A 53 -6.27 -0.19 -6.46
CA ILE A 53 -5.85 -1.19 -5.48
C ILE A 53 -6.99 -1.40 -4.49
N PRO A 54 -7.38 -2.65 -4.16
CA PRO A 54 -8.32 -2.89 -3.08
C PRO A 54 -7.87 -2.19 -1.79
N VAL A 55 -8.80 -1.55 -1.07
CA VAL A 55 -8.46 -0.78 0.14
C VAL A 55 -7.76 -1.64 1.19
N SER A 56 -8.18 -2.89 1.37
CA SER A 56 -7.52 -3.84 2.28
C SER A 56 -6.05 -4.05 1.91
N SER A 57 -5.77 -4.31 0.63
CA SER A 57 -4.40 -4.46 0.11
C SER A 57 -3.59 -3.18 0.28
N TYR A 58 -4.16 -2.01 -0.04
CA TYR A 58 -3.49 -0.73 0.16
C TYR A 58 -3.13 -0.48 1.64
N LEU A 59 -4.05 -0.77 2.56
CA LEU A 59 -3.81 -0.59 3.99
C LEU A 59 -2.74 -1.56 4.51
N ALA A 60 -2.76 -2.82 4.04
CA ALA A 60 -1.78 -3.84 4.39
C ALA A 60 -0.35 -3.48 3.98
N ILE A 61 -0.16 -2.74 2.87
CA ILE A 61 1.18 -2.35 2.39
C ILE A 61 1.63 -0.97 2.91
N SER A 62 0.71 -0.03 3.14
CA SER A 62 1.08 1.39 3.35
C SER A 62 0.79 1.91 4.75
N PHE A 63 -0.21 1.35 5.44
CA PHE A 63 -0.71 1.85 6.71
C PHE A 63 -0.36 0.93 7.88
N LEU A 64 -0.75 -0.34 7.81
CA LEU A 64 -0.56 -1.32 8.89
C LEU A 64 0.92 -1.58 9.23
N PRO A 65 1.88 -1.64 8.28
CA PRO A 65 3.29 -1.88 8.61
C PRO A 65 3.88 -0.85 9.57
N LYS A 66 3.47 0.42 9.44
CA LYS A 66 3.90 1.48 10.37
C LYS A 66 3.40 1.23 11.79
N ARG A 67 2.19 0.67 11.94
CA ARG A 67 1.63 0.33 13.24
C ARG A 67 2.26 -0.93 13.82
N ILE A 68 2.44 -1.97 12.99
CA ILE A 68 3.15 -3.20 13.32
C ILE A 68 4.52 -2.86 13.89
N SER A 69 5.29 -2.01 13.21
CA SER A 69 6.62 -1.58 13.66
C SER A 69 6.59 -0.89 15.05
N ARG A 70 5.62 -0.02 15.34
CA ARG A 70 5.49 0.61 16.66
C ARG A 70 5.17 -0.40 17.77
N ILE A 71 4.30 -1.36 17.48
CA ILE A 71 3.95 -2.41 18.45
C ILE A 71 5.14 -3.33 18.67
N GLU A 72 5.83 -3.72 17.60
CA GLU A 72 7.05 -4.52 17.63
C GLU A 72 8.11 -3.87 18.52
N ILE A 73 8.36 -2.56 18.36
CA ILE A 73 9.27 -1.80 19.23
C ILE A 73 8.85 -1.92 20.70
N ALA A 74 7.58 -1.66 21.02
CA ALA A 74 7.09 -1.70 22.40
C ALA A 74 7.19 -3.11 23.03
N ILE A 75 6.93 -4.17 22.24
CA ILE A 75 7.11 -5.55 22.69
C ILE A 75 8.59 -5.82 22.99
N TYR A 76 9.49 -5.48 22.07
CA TYR A 76 10.92 -5.71 22.26
C TYR A 76 11.50 -4.91 23.43
N GLU A 77 11.04 -3.69 23.66
CA GLU A 77 11.44 -2.89 24.83
C GLU A 77 11.06 -3.59 26.14
N LYS A 78 9.82 -4.10 26.24
CA LYS A 78 9.35 -4.84 27.41
C LYS A 78 10.14 -6.14 27.62
N LEU A 79 10.36 -6.92 26.56
CA LEU A 79 11.18 -8.14 26.62
C LEU A 79 12.62 -7.82 27.01
N LEU A 80 13.23 -6.78 26.42
CA LEU A 80 14.60 -6.36 26.72
C LEU A 80 14.76 -5.93 28.18
N ALA A 81 13.76 -5.24 28.75
CA ALA A 81 13.77 -4.86 30.16
C ALA A 81 13.82 -6.09 31.06
N ILE A 82 12.97 -7.09 30.81
CA ILE A 82 12.96 -8.37 31.55
C ILE A 82 14.32 -9.08 31.38
N MET A 83 14.84 -9.17 30.15
CA MET A 83 16.11 -9.85 29.88
C MET A 83 17.28 -9.19 30.61
N ARG A 84 17.36 -7.85 30.62
CA ARG A 84 18.42 -7.10 31.30
C ARG A 84 18.33 -7.20 32.82
N GLN A 85 17.12 -7.08 33.37
CA GLN A 85 16.90 -7.23 34.80
C GLN A 85 17.40 -8.59 35.30
N ASN A 86 17.04 -9.66 34.59
CA ASN A 86 17.44 -11.02 34.95
C ASN A 86 18.93 -11.30 34.65
N GLN A 87 19.49 -10.68 33.61
CA GLN A 87 20.93 -10.72 33.35
C GLN A 87 21.73 -10.14 34.53
N ILE A 88 21.34 -8.97 35.02
CA ILE A 88 22.01 -8.29 36.15
C ILE A 88 21.88 -9.13 37.42
N ALA A 89 20.70 -9.72 37.67
CA ALA A 89 20.50 -10.61 38.82
C ALA A 89 21.40 -11.86 38.77
N LEU A 90 21.63 -12.42 37.57
CA LEU A 90 22.43 -13.62 37.38
C LEU A 90 23.94 -13.39 37.36
N LEU A 91 24.39 -12.30 36.72
CA LEU A 91 25.81 -12.05 36.43
C LEU A 91 26.42 -10.88 37.23
N GLY A 92 25.60 -10.13 37.98
CA GLY A 92 26.01 -8.94 38.72
C GLY A 92 25.90 -7.63 37.92
N PRO A 93 26.10 -6.48 38.58
CA PRO A 93 25.91 -5.15 38.00
C PRO A 93 26.93 -4.79 36.92
N ASP A 94 28.11 -5.40 36.93
CA ASP A 94 29.19 -5.14 35.97
C ASP A 94 29.02 -5.92 34.65
N ALA A 95 27.96 -6.71 34.53
CA ALA A 95 27.68 -7.46 33.31
C ALA A 95 27.40 -6.52 32.13
N VAL A 96 28.02 -6.81 30.98
CA VAL A 96 27.76 -6.07 29.74
C VAL A 96 26.30 -6.24 29.34
N ALA A 97 25.53 -5.15 29.41
CA ALA A 97 24.10 -5.18 29.15
C ALA A 97 23.77 -5.71 27.74
N ILE A 98 22.79 -6.60 27.64
CA ILE A 98 22.27 -7.08 26.36
C ILE A 98 21.82 -5.87 25.52
N SER A 99 22.36 -5.73 24.31
CA SER A 99 21.96 -4.67 23.38
C SER A 99 20.61 -4.96 22.73
N PRO A 100 19.84 -3.95 22.28
CA PRO A 100 18.56 -4.17 21.60
C PRO A 100 18.68 -5.09 20.37
N LYS A 101 19.72 -4.88 19.55
CA LYS A 101 20.02 -5.71 18.38
C LYS A 101 20.29 -7.17 18.77
N ARG A 102 21.03 -7.40 19.86
CA ARG A 102 21.33 -8.75 20.35
C ARG A 102 20.08 -9.43 20.92
N ALA A 103 19.26 -8.72 21.68
CA ALA A 103 18.00 -9.26 22.21
C ALA A 103 17.05 -9.67 21.07
N LYS A 104 16.82 -8.79 20.08
CA LYS A 104 15.99 -9.11 18.91
C LYS A 104 16.51 -10.34 18.18
N HIS A 105 17.82 -10.40 17.88
CA HIS A 105 18.42 -11.57 17.26
C HIS A 105 18.21 -12.84 18.09
N TRP A 106 18.42 -12.77 19.41
CA TRP A 106 18.28 -13.92 20.30
C TRP A 106 16.82 -14.42 20.35
N LEU A 107 15.86 -13.50 20.48
CA LEU A 107 14.43 -13.81 20.44
C LEU A 107 14.02 -14.50 19.14
N LEU A 108 14.52 -14.03 17.98
CA LEU A 108 14.17 -14.62 16.68
C LEU A 108 14.85 -15.97 16.42
N SER A 109 16.02 -16.23 17.00
CA SER A 109 16.84 -17.43 16.74
C SER A 109 16.75 -18.50 17.82
N THR A 110 16.08 -18.25 18.94
CA THR A 110 16.01 -19.17 20.07
C THR A 110 14.57 -19.32 20.55
N GLU A 111 14.25 -20.51 21.05
CA GLU A 111 12.95 -20.80 21.66
C GLU A 111 12.82 -20.00 22.98
N PRO A 112 11.68 -19.35 23.27
CA PRO A 112 11.57 -18.42 24.39
C PRO A 112 11.88 -19.04 25.76
N LEU A 113 11.46 -20.29 26.01
CA LEU A 113 11.72 -20.98 27.27
C LEU A 113 13.22 -21.24 27.49
N ALA A 114 13.98 -21.52 26.43
CA ALA A 114 15.43 -21.60 26.51
C ALA A 114 16.09 -20.26 26.90
N ILE A 115 15.53 -19.13 26.49
CA ILE A 115 15.97 -17.79 26.94
C ILE A 115 15.66 -17.63 28.43
N CYS A 116 14.44 -18.00 28.87
CA CYS A 116 14.05 -17.96 30.29
C CYS A 116 15.03 -18.74 31.16
N ARG A 117 15.34 -19.99 30.79
CA ARG A 117 16.29 -20.84 31.53
C ARG A 117 17.68 -20.23 31.59
N ARG A 118 18.15 -19.66 30.47
CA ARG A 118 19.51 -19.10 30.39
C ARG A 118 19.68 -17.80 31.17
N LEU A 119 18.61 -17.02 31.30
CA LEU A 119 18.60 -15.79 32.10
C LEU A 119 18.08 -16.00 33.52
N ALA A 120 17.71 -17.22 33.89
CA ALA A 120 17.08 -17.53 35.17
C ALA A 120 15.85 -16.64 35.45
N ILE A 121 14.99 -16.44 34.44
CA ILE A 121 13.73 -15.70 34.59
C ILE A 121 12.85 -16.44 35.62
N PRO A 122 12.32 -15.77 36.65
CA PRO A 122 11.46 -16.39 37.67
C PRO A 122 10.23 -17.07 37.08
N ASP A 123 9.81 -18.20 37.67
CA ASP A 123 8.70 -19.01 37.17
C ASP A 123 7.41 -18.20 37.01
N GLU A 124 7.14 -17.25 37.90
CA GLU A 124 5.98 -16.37 37.84
C GLU A 124 5.99 -15.40 36.63
N GLN A 125 7.16 -15.17 36.02
CA GLN A 125 7.30 -14.33 34.82
C GLN A 125 7.41 -15.15 33.53
N VAL A 126 7.77 -16.43 33.61
CA VAL A 126 8.03 -17.29 32.44
C VAL A 126 6.85 -17.30 31.47
N GLU A 127 5.63 -17.53 31.94
CA GLU A 127 4.44 -17.60 31.08
C GLU A 127 4.24 -16.29 30.30
N SER A 128 4.30 -15.15 31.01
CA SER A 128 4.14 -13.83 30.40
C SER A 128 5.25 -13.49 29.40
N PHE A 129 6.49 -13.89 29.69
CA PHE A 129 7.63 -13.68 28.81
C PHE A 129 7.50 -14.51 27.53
N VAL A 130 7.20 -15.81 27.67
CA VAL A 130 7.03 -16.73 26.54
C VAL A 130 5.89 -16.25 25.64
N ALA A 131 4.74 -15.94 26.23
CA ALA A 131 3.60 -15.42 25.47
C ALA A 131 3.96 -14.15 24.69
N LEU A 132 4.64 -13.19 25.33
CA LEU A 132 5.04 -11.94 24.68
C LEU A 132 6.12 -12.14 23.59
N ALA A 133 7.07 -13.05 23.81
CA ALA A 133 8.08 -13.41 22.83
C ALA A 133 7.49 -14.12 21.59
N ASP A 134 6.52 -15.01 21.79
CA ASP A 134 5.78 -15.65 20.70
C ASP A 134 4.95 -14.63 19.92
N GLN A 135 4.34 -13.65 20.60
CA GLN A 135 3.65 -12.56 19.92
C GLN A 135 4.61 -11.71 19.08
N ALA A 136 5.81 -11.38 19.58
CA ALA A 136 6.82 -10.69 18.78
C ALA A 136 7.15 -11.44 17.49
N LYS A 137 7.38 -12.76 17.57
CA LYS A 137 7.69 -13.61 16.41
C LYS A 137 6.55 -13.61 15.39
N ARG A 138 5.31 -13.82 15.85
CA ARG A 138 4.11 -13.84 14.99
C ARG A 138 3.87 -12.48 14.34
N LEU A 139 4.04 -11.40 15.11
CA LEU A 139 3.88 -10.04 14.60
C LEU A 139 4.91 -9.73 13.51
N THR A 140 6.20 -10.05 13.73
CA THR A 140 7.24 -9.90 12.70
C THR A 140 6.92 -10.70 11.43
N ALA A 141 6.42 -11.94 11.56
CA ALA A 141 6.05 -12.78 10.41
C ALA A 141 4.79 -12.30 9.67
N SER A 142 3.99 -11.42 10.28
CA SER A 142 2.72 -10.96 9.72
C SER A 142 2.86 -9.78 8.74
N ALA A 143 4.03 -9.16 8.65
CA ALA A 143 4.24 -7.96 7.83
C ALA A 143 3.88 -8.17 6.35
N ASP A 144 4.07 -9.38 5.82
CA ASP A 144 3.80 -9.75 4.43
C ASP A 144 2.51 -10.57 4.27
N GLN A 145 1.68 -10.68 5.31
CA GLN A 145 0.43 -11.43 5.30
C GLN A 145 -0.77 -10.58 4.85
N SER A 146 -1.94 -11.22 4.75
CA SER A 146 -3.19 -10.57 4.37
C SER A 146 -3.59 -9.45 5.35
N PHE A 147 -4.45 -8.54 4.90
CA PHE A 147 -5.01 -7.47 5.74
C PHE A 147 -5.66 -8.01 7.02
N ASP A 148 -6.47 -9.07 6.92
CA ASP A 148 -7.18 -9.63 8.06
C ASP A 148 -6.23 -10.28 9.07
N ASP A 149 -5.19 -10.98 8.57
CA ASP A 149 -4.15 -11.55 9.42
C ASP A 149 -3.39 -10.44 10.16
N GLN A 150 -2.97 -9.38 9.46
CA GLN A 150 -2.29 -8.24 10.07
C GLN A 150 -3.16 -7.57 11.15
N VAL A 151 -4.45 -7.35 10.87
CA VAL A 151 -5.41 -6.79 11.82
C VAL A 151 -5.53 -7.68 13.07
N ALA A 152 -5.66 -8.99 12.88
CA ALA A 152 -5.73 -9.95 13.98
C ALA A 152 -4.46 -9.89 14.85
N ARG A 153 -3.27 -9.91 14.23
CA ARG A 153 -1.98 -9.87 14.94
C ARG A 153 -1.74 -8.56 15.67
N ILE A 154 -2.13 -7.43 15.09
CA ILE A 154 -2.11 -6.13 15.78
C ILE A 154 -2.96 -6.20 17.04
N CYS A 155 -4.20 -6.70 16.95
CA CYS A 155 -5.11 -6.75 18.09
C CYS A 155 -4.61 -7.70 19.18
N GLU A 156 -4.12 -8.88 18.81
CA GLU A 156 -3.52 -9.86 19.74
C GLU A 156 -2.29 -9.28 20.46
N SER A 157 -1.43 -8.59 19.72
CA SER A 157 -0.19 -7.99 20.26
C SER A 157 -0.46 -6.82 21.20
N GLU A 158 -1.41 -5.95 20.83
CA GLU A 158 -1.86 -4.84 21.68
C GLU A 158 -2.52 -5.35 22.98
N HIS A 159 -3.28 -6.45 22.89
CA HIS A 159 -3.87 -7.11 24.05
C HIS A 159 -2.77 -7.72 24.97
N ALA A 160 -1.78 -8.40 24.40
CA ALA A 160 -0.63 -8.95 25.15
C ALA A 160 0.22 -7.86 25.83
N LEU A 161 0.23 -6.64 25.28
CA LEU A 161 0.83 -5.46 25.90
C LEU A 161 -0.04 -4.84 27.02
N GLY A 162 -1.25 -5.35 27.24
CA GLY A 162 -2.18 -4.84 28.25
C GLY A 162 -2.89 -3.54 27.84
N ARG A 163 -2.95 -3.22 26.54
CA ARG A 163 -3.51 -1.93 26.07
C ARG A 163 -5.04 -1.90 25.95
N GLY A 164 -5.70 -2.99 26.33
CA GLY A 164 -7.16 -3.10 26.39
C GLY A 164 -7.69 -4.46 25.94
N GLU A 165 -9.02 -4.57 25.91
CA GLU A 165 -9.75 -5.74 25.43
C GLU A 165 -9.78 -5.80 23.90
N SER A 166 -9.74 -7.01 23.33
CA SER A 166 -9.70 -7.25 21.88
C SER A 166 -10.80 -6.54 21.10
N ALA A 167 -12.03 -6.47 21.63
CA ALA A 167 -13.15 -5.79 20.96
C ALA A 167 -12.91 -4.27 20.86
N LYS A 168 -12.49 -3.63 21.96
CA LYS A 168 -12.19 -2.19 21.98
C LYS A 168 -11.00 -1.85 21.08
N LEU A 169 -9.99 -2.73 21.02
CA LEU A 169 -8.83 -2.57 20.15
C LEU A 169 -9.23 -2.63 18.66
N ARG A 170 -10.12 -3.56 18.28
CA ARG A 170 -10.67 -3.63 16.91
C ARG A 170 -11.42 -2.34 16.55
N THR A 171 -12.28 -1.85 17.43
CA THR A 171 -13.00 -0.58 17.20
C THR A 171 -12.04 0.60 17.04
N ARG A 172 -10.99 0.69 17.89
CA ARG A 172 -9.96 1.74 17.78
C ARG A 172 -9.24 1.65 16.44
N LEU A 173 -8.80 0.47 16.04
CA LEU A 173 -8.13 0.26 14.75
C LEU A 173 -9.03 0.61 13.56
N SER A 174 -10.30 0.26 13.62
CA SER A 174 -11.29 0.65 12.60
C SER A 174 -11.43 2.18 12.49
N ASN A 175 -11.46 2.88 13.63
CA ASN A 175 -11.51 4.34 13.65
C ASN A 175 -10.24 4.97 13.06
N ASP A 176 -9.07 4.41 13.39
CA ASP A 176 -7.78 4.87 12.87
C ASP A 176 -7.70 4.66 11.34
N ILE A 177 -8.19 3.53 10.83
CA ILE A 177 -8.30 3.25 9.39
C ILE A 177 -9.24 4.27 8.72
N ALA A 178 -10.43 4.49 9.29
CA ALA A 178 -11.38 5.46 8.76
C ALA A 178 -10.80 6.88 8.74
N ALA A 179 -10.04 7.27 9.77
CA ALA A 179 -9.33 8.54 9.80
C ALA A 179 -8.26 8.62 8.70
N HIS A 180 -7.48 7.57 8.51
CA HIS A 180 -6.47 7.51 7.46
C HIS A 180 -7.08 7.59 6.05
N LEU A 181 -8.21 6.93 5.80
CA LEU A 181 -8.91 6.99 4.51
C LEU A 181 -9.52 8.38 4.23
N ARG A 182 -9.87 9.15 5.27
CA ARG A 182 -10.28 10.56 5.13
C ARG A 182 -9.11 11.47 4.78
N ASP A 183 -7.94 11.19 5.33
CA ASP A 183 -6.71 11.97 5.16
C ASP A 183 -5.66 11.19 4.37
N LEU A 184 -6.06 10.74 3.18
CA LEU A 184 -5.15 10.07 2.26
C LEU A 184 -4.12 11.06 1.71
N PRO A 185 -2.87 10.61 1.48
CA PRO A 185 -1.85 11.44 0.89
C PRO A 185 -2.29 12.00 -0.48
N GLY A 186 -1.70 13.11 -0.91
CA GLY A 186 -2.10 13.83 -2.12
C GLY A 186 -2.09 12.98 -3.41
N ASP A 187 -1.39 11.85 -3.39
CA ASP A 187 -1.21 10.90 -4.48
C ASP A 187 -2.15 9.67 -4.42
N ALA A 188 -3.09 9.63 -3.48
CA ALA A 188 -4.04 8.53 -3.34
C ALA A 188 -5.48 9.06 -3.29
N LEU A 189 -6.39 8.43 -4.03
CA LEU A 189 -7.81 8.78 -4.04
C LEU A 189 -8.67 7.55 -3.70
N PHE A 190 -9.49 7.65 -2.65
CA PHE A 190 -10.46 6.62 -2.32
C PHE A 190 -11.67 6.69 -3.27
N LEU A 191 -11.99 5.55 -3.86
CA LEU A 191 -13.13 5.35 -4.74
C LEU A 191 -14.00 4.24 -4.15
N ARG A 192 -15.24 4.57 -3.76
CA ARG A 192 -16.19 3.56 -3.32
C ARG A 192 -16.73 2.81 -4.52
N HIS A 193 -16.73 1.48 -4.44
CA HIS A 193 -17.41 0.63 -5.40
C HIS A 193 -18.52 -0.12 -4.67
N GLN A 194 -19.76 0.05 -5.13
CA GLN A 194 -20.88 -0.77 -4.66
C GLN A 194 -20.97 -2.00 -5.55
N THR A 195 -20.66 -3.16 -5.00
CA THR A 195 -20.90 -4.43 -5.66
C THR A 195 -22.36 -4.86 -5.49
N SER A 196 -22.86 -5.67 -6.43
CA SER A 196 -24.25 -6.16 -6.41
C SER A 196 -24.55 -7.16 -5.28
N ASP A 197 -23.52 -7.74 -4.68
CA ASP A 197 -23.59 -8.64 -3.52
C ASP A 197 -23.53 -7.91 -2.17
N GLY A 198 -23.44 -6.56 -2.18
CA GLY A 198 -23.43 -5.75 -0.97
C GLY A 198 -22.10 -5.77 -0.19
N SER A 199 -21.05 -6.44 -0.67
CA SER A 199 -19.71 -6.31 -0.10
C SER A 199 -19.09 -4.97 -0.52
N ASP A 200 -19.34 -3.92 0.27
CA ASP A 200 -18.73 -2.59 0.09
C ASP A 200 -17.22 -2.67 0.30
N THR A 201 -16.46 -2.98 -0.75
CA THR A 201 -15.00 -2.83 -0.76
C THR A 201 -14.63 -1.71 -1.71
N GLY A 202 -14.00 -0.65 -1.18
CA GLY A 202 -13.49 0.44 -1.98
C GLY A 202 -12.15 0.11 -2.64
N TYR A 203 -11.74 1.00 -3.55
CA TYR A 203 -10.43 1.01 -4.18
C TYR A 203 -9.69 2.29 -3.84
N ILE A 204 -8.36 2.23 -3.88
CA ILE A 204 -7.47 3.37 -3.88
C ILE A 204 -6.90 3.52 -5.29
N ALA A 205 -7.21 4.62 -5.96
CA ALA A 205 -6.50 5.03 -7.15
C ALA A 205 -5.13 5.60 -6.74
N TYR A 206 -4.05 4.93 -7.13
CA TYR A 206 -2.69 5.28 -6.70
C TYR A 206 -1.94 6.04 -7.80
N LEU A 207 -1.94 7.37 -7.69
CA LEU A 207 -1.65 8.31 -8.77
C LEU A 207 -0.15 8.44 -9.10
N ARG A 208 0.75 7.92 -8.26
CA ARG A 208 2.19 7.91 -8.57
C ARG A 208 2.58 6.89 -9.64
N ILE A 209 1.70 5.95 -9.94
CA ILE A 209 1.95 4.91 -10.93
C ILE A 209 1.02 5.16 -12.10
N ILE A 210 1.60 5.57 -13.22
CA ILE A 210 0.91 5.62 -14.50
C ILE A 210 1.43 4.47 -15.36
N ARG A 211 0.50 3.71 -15.93
CA ARG A 211 0.79 2.60 -16.83
C ARG A 211 0.19 2.88 -18.19
N GLU A 212 0.77 2.30 -19.22
CA GLU A 212 0.19 2.32 -20.56
C GLU A 212 -0.38 0.96 -20.91
N ILE A 213 -1.59 0.95 -21.48
CA ILE A 213 -2.23 -0.24 -22.03
C ILE A 213 -2.62 0.07 -23.46
N ARG A 214 -2.44 -0.90 -24.38
CA ARG A 214 -2.91 -0.71 -25.75
C ARG A 214 -4.43 -0.79 -25.81
N ASP A 215 -5.07 0.15 -26.48
CA ASP A 215 -6.54 0.20 -26.62
C ASP A 215 -7.10 -1.05 -27.31
N GLU A 216 -6.40 -1.57 -28.33
CA GLU A 216 -6.72 -2.81 -29.06
C GLU A 216 -6.76 -4.05 -28.15
N ARG A 217 -6.12 -4.00 -26.98
CA ARG A 217 -6.08 -5.10 -26.00
C ARG A 217 -7.15 -5.02 -24.92
N VAL A 218 -8.08 -4.07 -25.04
CA VAL A 218 -9.19 -3.86 -24.12
C VAL A 218 -10.50 -4.26 -24.79
N ALA A 219 -11.14 -5.32 -24.30
CA ALA A 219 -12.47 -5.71 -24.75
C ALA A 219 -13.54 -4.80 -24.12
N ILE A 220 -14.33 -4.17 -24.99
CA ILE A 220 -15.53 -3.39 -24.64
C ILE A 220 -16.78 -4.27 -24.76
N LYS A 221 -16.73 -5.36 -25.52
CA LYS A 221 -17.84 -6.29 -25.74
C LYS A 221 -17.38 -7.72 -25.56
N ALA A 222 -18.29 -8.58 -25.10
CA ALA A 222 -18.01 -10.01 -24.92
C ALA A 222 -17.54 -10.67 -26.25
N SER A 223 -18.05 -10.21 -27.39
CA SER A 223 -17.65 -10.70 -28.72
C SER A 223 -16.21 -10.37 -29.12
N GLN A 224 -15.56 -9.41 -28.43
CA GLN A 224 -14.16 -9.06 -28.69
C GLN A 224 -13.19 -9.95 -27.92
N MET A 225 -13.67 -10.74 -26.97
CA MET A 225 -12.82 -11.59 -26.14
C MET A 225 -12.08 -12.61 -27.01
N SER A 226 -10.75 -12.51 -27.00
CA SER A 226 -9.83 -13.40 -27.70
C SER A 226 -8.58 -13.61 -26.83
N TYR A 227 -7.65 -14.44 -27.29
CA TYR A 227 -6.38 -14.69 -26.58
C TYR A 227 -5.49 -13.43 -26.49
N GLU A 228 -5.65 -12.48 -27.42
CA GLU A 228 -4.82 -11.26 -27.47
C GLU A 228 -5.34 -10.15 -26.53
N ILE A 229 -6.59 -10.27 -26.08
CA ILE A 229 -7.20 -9.35 -25.12
C ILE A 229 -6.67 -9.62 -23.73
N THR A 230 -6.07 -8.60 -23.13
CA THR A 230 -5.53 -8.66 -21.77
C THR A 230 -6.44 -8.01 -20.74
N HIS A 231 -7.34 -7.13 -21.16
CA HIS A 231 -8.23 -6.39 -20.28
C HIS A 231 -9.66 -6.35 -20.82
N GLU A 232 -10.62 -6.20 -19.92
CA GLU A 232 -12.01 -5.94 -20.25
C GLU A 232 -12.48 -4.66 -19.55
N ARG A 233 -13.38 -3.90 -20.18
CA ARG A 233 -14.09 -2.82 -19.52
C ARG A 233 -14.98 -3.41 -18.42
N TRP A 234 -14.77 -2.97 -17.20
CA TRP A 234 -15.50 -3.45 -16.03
C TRP A 234 -16.57 -2.46 -15.56
N ALA A 235 -16.27 -1.17 -15.55
CA ALA A 235 -17.19 -0.11 -15.12
C ALA A 235 -16.75 1.26 -15.68
N ARG A 236 -17.48 2.32 -15.33
CA ARG A 236 -17.09 3.71 -15.61
C ARG A 236 -17.36 4.58 -14.39
N LEU A 237 -16.42 5.46 -14.05
CA LEU A 237 -16.58 6.45 -12.99
C LEU A 237 -17.60 7.52 -13.42
N SER A 238 -18.36 8.04 -12.44
CA SER A 238 -19.21 9.19 -12.70
C SER A 238 -18.37 10.48 -12.81
N PRO A 239 -18.86 11.52 -13.51
CA PRO A 239 -18.08 12.73 -13.79
C PRO A 239 -17.42 13.37 -12.57
N PRO A 240 -18.08 13.51 -11.39
CA PRO A 240 -17.42 14.09 -10.20
C PRO A 240 -16.14 13.36 -9.77
N TYR A 241 -16.11 12.02 -9.87
CA TYR A 241 -14.92 11.24 -9.53
C TYR A 241 -13.84 11.38 -10.61
N ILE A 242 -14.21 11.48 -11.89
CA ILE A 242 -13.27 11.74 -12.98
C ILE A 242 -12.58 13.09 -12.77
N TYR A 243 -13.35 14.15 -12.48
CA TYR A 243 -12.79 15.47 -12.22
C TYR A 243 -11.84 15.47 -11.02
N ALA A 244 -12.23 14.86 -9.90
CA ALA A 244 -11.40 14.74 -8.71
C ALA A 244 -10.10 13.96 -8.99
N LEU A 245 -10.19 12.86 -9.74
CA LEU A 245 -9.05 12.04 -10.14
C LEU A 245 -8.07 12.84 -11.00
N THR A 246 -8.56 13.50 -12.05
CA THR A 246 -7.73 14.26 -13.00
C THR A 246 -7.06 15.47 -12.34
N GLN A 247 -7.79 16.22 -11.50
CA GLN A 247 -7.22 17.34 -10.74
C GLN A 247 -6.10 16.86 -9.81
N ARG A 248 -6.36 15.78 -9.06
CA ARG A 248 -5.39 15.23 -8.11
C ARG A 248 -4.17 14.66 -8.84
N LEU A 249 -4.37 14.00 -9.98
CA LEU A 249 -3.29 13.53 -10.85
C LEU A 249 -2.42 14.70 -11.33
N GLY A 250 -3.02 15.77 -11.84
CA GLY A 250 -2.29 16.98 -12.25
C GLY A 250 -1.45 17.56 -11.11
N ASN A 251 -2.00 17.64 -9.90
CA ASN A 251 -1.30 18.15 -8.72
C ASN A 251 -0.08 17.30 -8.31
N VAL A 252 -0.15 15.98 -8.49
CA VAL A 252 0.98 15.08 -8.16
C VAL A 252 2.21 15.40 -9.00
N PHE A 253 2.02 15.79 -10.27
CA PHE A 253 3.12 16.03 -11.21
C PHE A 253 3.46 17.51 -11.40
N SER A 254 2.56 18.45 -11.07
CA SER A 254 2.86 19.88 -11.10
C SER A 254 3.71 20.36 -9.92
N ALA A 255 3.74 19.59 -8.82
CA ALA A 255 4.53 19.91 -7.63
C ALA A 255 6.05 19.78 -7.82
N ILE A 256 6.51 19.26 -8.97
CA ILE A 256 7.92 19.12 -9.34
C ILE A 256 8.23 20.19 -10.39
N GLY A 257 8.48 21.42 -9.95
CA GLY A 257 8.96 22.49 -10.83
C GLY A 257 10.35 22.16 -11.38
N LEU A 258 10.63 22.58 -12.62
CA LEU A 258 11.99 22.51 -13.16
C LEU A 258 12.77 23.75 -12.72
N PRO A 259 14.09 23.63 -12.48
CA PRO A 259 14.94 24.78 -12.21
C PRO A 259 14.94 25.77 -13.38
N GLU A 260 15.11 27.07 -13.09
CA GLU A 260 15.14 28.14 -14.11
C GLU A 260 16.22 27.90 -15.18
N GLU A 261 17.32 27.21 -14.82
CA GLU A 261 18.40 26.86 -15.75
C GLU A 261 17.93 25.91 -16.88
N TYR A 262 16.94 25.06 -16.63
CA TYR A 262 16.35 24.20 -17.65
C TYR A 262 15.54 25.01 -18.67
N GLU A 263 14.78 26.00 -18.18
CA GLU A 263 13.97 26.85 -19.06
C GLU A 263 14.86 27.69 -19.98
N ALA A 264 15.95 28.26 -19.45
CA ALA A 264 16.94 28.99 -20.24
C ALA A 264 17.59 28.10 -21.32
N SER A 265 17.97 26.87 -20.98
CA SER A 265 18.59 25.93 -21.93
C SER A 265 17.62 25.46 -23.02
N ARG A 266 16.33 25.26 -22.70
CA ARG A 266 15.29 24.93 -23.68
C ARG A 266 15.15 26.03 -24.72
N ASP A 267 15.08 27.29 -24.28
CA ASP A 267 14.85 28.45 -25.15
C ASP A 267 16.07 28.73 -26.04
N GLU A 268 17.29 28.52 -25.53
CA GLU A 268 18.52 28.57 -26.31
C GLU A 268 18.55 27.47 -27.40
N CYS A 269 18.15 26.25 -27.06
CA CYS A 269 18.09 25.13 -28.00
C CYS A 269 17.05 25.37 -29.11
N GLY A 270 15.87 25.91 -28.77
CA GLY A 270 14.87 26.32 -29.75
C GLY A 270 15.36 27.40 -30.71
N SER A 271 16.15 28.36 -30.20
CA SER A 271 16.75 29.43 -30.99
C SER A 271 17.80 28.91 -31.98
N LEU A 272 18.60 27.92 -31.56
CA LEU A 272 19.61 27.26 -32.41
C LEU A 272 19.00 26.44 -33.56
N LEU A 273 17.79 25.91 -33.38
CA LEU A 273 17.09 25.15 -34.43
C LEU A 273 16.56 26.04 -35.57
N ILE A 274 16.35 27.34 -35.32
CA ILE A 274 15.86 28.31 -36.31
C ILE A 274 17.02 29.15 -36.89
N GLY A 275 18.12 29.31 -36.14
CA GLY A 275 19.25 30.19 -36.47
C GLY A 275 20.24 29.71 -37.55
N ASN A 276 19.97 28.62 -38.28
CA ASN A 276 20.86 28.10 -39.33
C ASN A 276 20.31 28.25 -40.76
N THR A 277 19.25 29.02 -40.97
CA THR A 277 18.61 29.15 -42.30
C THR A 277 18.94 30.41 -43.09
N ASP A 278 19.70 31.36 -42.54
CA ASP A 278 20.08 32.60 -43.25
C ASP A 278 21.61 32.78 -43.29
N ALA A 279 22.27 31.93 -44.08
CA ALA A 279 23.60 32.22 -44.61
C ALA A 279 23.70 31.63 -46.02
N SER A 280 23.21 32.36 -47.02
CA SER A 280 23.48 32.17 -48.46
C SER A 280 23.57 33.53 -49.12
#